data_AF-A0A8J6SJV1-F1
#
_entry.id   AF-A0A8J6SJV1-F1
#
_cell.length_a   1.000
_cell.length_b   1.000
_cell.length_c   1.000
_cell.angle_alpha   90.00
_cell.angle_beta   90.00
_cell.angle_gamma   90.00
#
_symmetry.space_group_name_H-M   'P 1'
#
loop_
_entity.id
_entity.type
_entity.pdbx_description
1 polymer ?
#
loop_
_entity_poly.entity_id
_entity_poly.type
_entity_poly.pdbx_seq_one_letter_code
_entity_poly.pdbx_strand_id
1 'polypeptide(L)'
;MFTIDLILKNTPMPLSVQRKSDEDAQALYQEIMTAMRGNATVLELTCDRQTEKKVALLSSEIVAVQISQKSSTAATGRPPGFYALADG
;
A
#
# COMPACT_ATOMS: atom_id res chain seq x y z
N MET A 1 -6.58 -8.25 5.95
CA MET A 1 -5.28 -7.53 5.88
C MET A 1 -5.44 -6.39 4.91
N PHE A 2 -5.08 -5.20 5.37
CA PHE A 2 -5.17 -3.96 4.60
C PHE A 2 -3.79 -3.62 4.06
N THR A 3 -3.74 -3.12 2.84
CA THR A 3 -2.53 -2.61 2.21
C THR A 3 -2.69 -1.12 1.99
N ILE A 4 -1.73 -0.37 2.50
CA ILE A 4 -1.61 1.07 2.30
C ILE A 4 -0.51 1.27 1.26
N ASP A 5 -0.87 1.76 0.09
CA ASP A 5 0.05 2.04 -1.00
C ASP A 5 0.34 3.53 -1.06
N LEU A 6 1.63 3.88 -1.01
CA LEU A 6 2.14 5.24 -1.17
C LEU A 6 2.80 5.39 -2.54
N ILE A 7 2.33 6.37 -3.31
CA ILE A 7 2.95 6.74 -4.59
C ILE A 7 3.89 7.91 -4.34
N LEU A 8 5.17 7.71 -4.62
CA LEU A 8 6.21 8.72 -4.40
C LEU A 8 6.62 9.38 -5.72
N LYS A 9 7.03 10.65 -5.64
CA LYS A 9 7.62 11.37 -6.77
C LYS A 9 8.79 10.58 -7.34
N ASN A 10 8.89 10.51 -8.65
CA ASN A 10 10.01 9.91 -9.39
C ASN A 10 10.32 8.44 -9.00
N THR A 11 9.38 7.73 -8.37
CA THR A 11 9.59 6.36 -7.93
C THR A 11 8.75 5.41 -8.79
N PRO A 12 9.36 4.41 -9.45
CA PRO A 12 8.67 3.61 -10.47
C PRO A 12 7.67 2.60 -9.89
N MET A 13 7.71 2.33 -8.59
CA MET A 13 6.83 1.36 -7.94
C MET A 13 6.30 1.94 -6.61
N PRO A 14 5.01 1.74 -6.28
CA PRO A 14 4.46 2.20 -5.03
C PRO A 14 5.13 1.51 -3.84
N LEU A 15 5.22 2.24 -2.73
CA LEU A 15 5.63 1.70 -1.45
C LEU A 15 4.40 1.15 -0.71
N SER A 16 4.39 -0.15 -0.48
CA SER A 16 3.29 -0.81 0.23
C SER A 16 3.63 -1.11 1.70
N VAL A 17 2.72 -0.75 2.59
CA VAL A 17 2.71 -1.08 4.02
C VAL A 17 1.46 -1.89 4.32
N GLN A 18 1.56 -2.92 5.17
CA GLN A 18 0.42 -3.76 5.51
C GLN A 18 0.04 -3.65 6.99
N ARG A 19 -1.28 -3.54 7.24
CA ARG A 19 -1.90 -3.53 8.56
C ARG A 19 -2.85 -4.71 8.74
N LYS A 20 -2.87 -5.26 9.95
CA LYS A 20 -3.75 -6.40 10.28
C LYS A 20 -5.21 -5.97 10.41
N SER A 21 -5.48 -4.89 11.12
CA SER A 21 -6.83 -4.38 11.39
C SER A 21 -7.22 -3.22 10.45
N ASP A 22 -8.52 -2.97 10.32
CA ASP A 22 -9.05 -1.81 9.59
C ASP A 22 -8.75 -0.51 10.35
N GLU A 23 -8.93 -0.53 11.68
CA GLU A 23 -8.65 0.59 12.57
C GLU A 23 -7.21 1.10 12.42
N ASP A 24 -6.23 0.19 12.47
CA ASP A 24 -4.82 0.56 12.30
C ASP A 24 -4.52 1.08 10.88
N ALA A 25 -5.23 0.57 9.87
CA ALA A 25 -5.08 1.02 8.49
C ALA A 25 -5.64 2.45 8.30
N GLN A 26 -6.82 2.72 8.86
CA GLN A 26 -7.43 4.05 8.84
C GLN A 26 -6.62 5.05 9.64
N ALA A 27 -6.12 4.67 10.83
CA ALA A 27 -5.26 5.51 11.66
C ALA A 27 -4.00 5.92 10.90
N LEU A 28 -3.30 4.94 10.29
CA LEU A 28 -2.12 5.21 9.47
C LEU A 28 -2.43 6.12 8.26
N TYR A 29 -3.56 5.89 7.59
CA TYR A 29 -3.97 6.73 6.48
C TYR A 29 -4.19 8.19 6.89
N GLN A 30 -4.85 8.43 8.03
CA GLN A 30 -5.05 9.79 8.54
C GLN A 30 -3.73 10.44 8.98
N GLU A 31 -2.81 9.67 9.57
CA GLU A 31 -1.46 10.14 9.89
C GLU A 31 -0.72 10.61 8.63
N ILE A 32 -0.72 9.79 7.57
CA ILE A 32 -0.10 10.14 6.28
C ILE A 32 -0.76 11.38 5.67
N MET A 33 -2.09 11.43 5.63
CA MET A 33 -2.84 12.59 5.10
C MET A 33 -2.53 13.88 5.88
N THR A 34 -2.34 13.78 7.19
CA THR A 34 -1.96 14.92 8.03
C THR A 34 -0.55 15.39 7.70
N ALA A 35 0.40 14.46 7.59
CA ALA A 35 1.78 14.76 7.24
C ALA A 35 1.93 15.36 5.83
N MET A 36 1.10 14.92 4.87
CA MET A 36 1.05 15.46 3.51
C MET A 36 0.55 16.91 3.46
N ARG A 37 -0.33 17.32 4.39
CA ARG A 37 -0.89 18.68 4.46
C ARG A 37 0.00 19.66 5.23
N GLY A 38 0.92 19.16 6.04
CA GLY A 38 1.79 19.95 6.89
C GLY A 38 3.10 20.35 6.23
N ASN A 39 4.07 20.73 7.08
CA ASN A 39 5.45 20.88 6.64
C ASN A 39 6.07 19.51 6.32
N ALA A 40 7.09 19.50 5.47
CA ALA A 40 7.82 18.28 5.15
C ALA A 40 8.43 17.66 6.41
N THR A 41 8.03 16.44 6.74
CA THR A 41 8.52 15.67 7.88
C THR A 41 8.90 14.26 7.45
N VAL A 42 9.80 13.62 8.21
CA VAL A 42 10.13 12.22 7.99
C VAL A 42 9.04 11.35 8.63
N LEU A 43 8.49 10.42 7.86
CA LEU A 43 7.60 9.38 8.32
C LEU A 43 8.35 8.04 8.38
N GLU A 44 8.37 7.41 9.55
CA GLU A 44 8.87 6.03 9.72
C GLU A 44 7.68 5.08 9.80
N LEU A 45 7.55 4.22 8.78
CA LEU A 45 6.49 3.25 8.65
C LEU A 45 7.04 1.84 8.90
N THR A 46 6.36 1.08 9.74
CA THR A 46 6.62 -0.34 9.96
C THR A 46 5.60 -1.19 9.22
N CYS A 47 5.90 -2.46 8.98
CA CYS A 47 4.95 -3.39 8.36
C CYS A 47 4.62 -4.58 9.27
N ASP A 48 3.33 -4.86 9.49
CA ASP A 48 2.92 -5.93 10.41
C ASP A 48 3.22 -7.33 9.84
N ARG A 49 3.31 -7.43 8.52
CA ARG A 49 3.64 -8.67 7.81
C ARG A 49 5.14 -8.98 7.83
N GLN A 50 5.98 -7.94 7.88
CA GLN A 50 7.43 -8.04 7.88
C GLN A 50 7.97 -7.04 8.91
N THR A 51 8.05 -7.49 10.16
CA THR A 51 8.41 -6.64 11.30
C THR A 51 9.83 -6.09 11.22
N GLU A 52 10.72 -6.77 10.48
CA GLU A 52 12.08 -6.28 10.20
C GLU A 52 12.12 -5.21 9.11
N LYS A 53 11.04 -5.05 8.33
CA LYS A 53 10.94 -4.03 7.29
C LYS A 53 10.47 -2.71 7.92
N LYS A 54 11.43 -1.82 8.13
CA LYS A 54 11.20 -0.41 8.44
C LYS A 54 11.40 0.42 7.18
N VAL A 55 10.55 1.41 6.97
CA VAL A 55 10.64 2.31 5.81
C VAL A 55 10.56 3.74 6.29
N ALA A 56 11.50 4.57 5.88
CA ALA A 56 11.46 6.00 6.13
C ALA A 56 11.29 6.75 4.80
N LEU A 57 10.45 7.79 4.80
CA LEU A 57 10.25 8.66 3.65
C LEU A 57 9.94 10.09 4.10
N LEU A 58 10.14 11.05 3.21
CA LEU A 58 9.76 12.44 3.43
C LEU A 58 8.31 12.65 2.97
N SER A 59 7.47 13.26 3.82
CA SER A 59 6.05 13.45 3.54
C SER A 59 5.77 14.28 2.29
N SER A 60 6.67 15.21 1.94
CA SER A 60 6.59 16.03 0.72
C SER A 60 6.79 15.25 -0.59
N GLU A 61 7.30 14.02 -0.51
CA GLU A 61 7.51 13.16 -1.69
C GLU A 61 6.29 12.30 -2.00
N ILE A 62 5.30 12.25 -1.11
CA ILE A 62 4.07 11.48 -1.31
C ILE A 62 3.15 12.26 -2.25
N VAL A 63 2.77 11.64 -3.36
CA VAL A 63 1.84 12.20 -4.35
C VAL A 63 0.43 11.66 -4.14
N ALA A 64 0.31 10.41 -3.70
CA ALA A 64 -0.97 9.79 -3.40
C ALA A 64 -0.83 8.70 -2.34
N VAL A 65 -1.92 8.46 -1.62
CA VAL A 65 -2.06 7.36 -0.66
C VAL A 65 -3.39 6.65 -0.92
N GLN A 66 -3.38 5.31 -0.88
CA GLN A 66 -4.56 4.48 -1.08
C GLN A 66 -4.60 3.35 -0.03
N ILE A 67 -5.78 3.09 0.55
CA ILE A 67 -6.04 1.86 1.30
C ILE A 67 -6.77 0.88 0.39
N SER A 68 -6.29 -0.37 0.34
CA SER A 68 -6.99 -1.47 -0.27
C SER A 68 -7.12 -2.64 0.70
N GLN A 69 -8.29 -3.27 0.72
CA GLN A 69 -8.47 -4.56 1.33
C GLN A 69 -8.47 -5.60 0.22
N LYS A 70 -7.56 -6.58 0.28
CA LYS A 70 -7.74 -7.77 -0.55
C LYS A 70 -8.96 -8.51 -0.02
N SER A 71 -10.14 -8.23 -0.56
CA SER A 71 -11.27 -9.14 -0.45
C SER A 71 -10.86 -10.43 -1.13
N SER A 72 -10.77 -11.50 -0.36
CA SER A 72 -10.67 -12.87 -0.85
C SER A 72 -12.00 -13.27 -1.50
N THR A 73 -12.35 -12.59 -2.59
CA THR A 73 -13.40 -12.95 -3.54
C THR A 73 -12.78 -13.02 -4.95
N ALA A 74 -11.59 -13.61 -5.05
CA ALA A 74 -11.24 -14.35 -6.25
C ALA A 74 -11.98 -15.69 -6.15
N ALA A 75 -13.25 -15.66 -6.51
CA ALA A 75 -14.00 -16.86 -6.85
C ALA A 75 -13.24 -17.57 -7.98
N THR A 76 -12.93 -18.85 -7.74
CA THR A 76 -12.79 -19.90 -8.76
C THR A 76 -11.84 -19.63 -9.94
N GLY A 77 -10.58 -20.05 -9.78
CA GLY A 77 -9.96 -20.94 -10.77
C GLY A 77 -9.29 -20.38 -12.03
N ARG A 78 -9.08 -19.07 -12.19
CA ARG A 78 -8.36 -18.54 -13.36
C ARG A 78 -7.07 -17.80 -12.98
N PRO A 79 -5.87 -18.34 -13.26
CA PRO A 79 -4.63 -17.59 -13.05
C PRO A 79 -4.50 -16.43 -14.06
N PRO A 80 -3.93 -15.28 -13.66
CA PRO A 80 -3.73 -14.16 -14.57
C PRO A 80 -2.59 -14.47 -15.56
N GLY A 81 -2.92 -14.50 -16.85
CA GLY A 81 -2.01 -14.71 -17.98
C GLY A 81 -2.78 -14.72 -19.31
N PHE A 82 -2.10 -14.43 -20.42
CA PHE A 82 -2.67 -14.56 -21.76
C PHE A 82 -2.83 -16.05 -22.11
N TYR A 83 -3.97 -16.64 -21.75
CA TYR A 83 -4.34 -17.98 -22.22
C TYR A 83 -4.95 -17.83 -23.63
N ALA A 84 -4.15 -18.12 -24.65
CA ALA A 84 -4.66 -18.40 -25.99
C ALA A 84 -5.38 -19.75 -25.93
N LEU A 85 -6.66 -19.78 -26.27
CA LEU A 85 -7.36 -21.01 -26.64
C LEU A 85 -6.74 -21.47 -27.96
N ALA A 86 -5.81 -22.44 -27.89
CA ALA A 86 -5.41 -23.23 -29.04
C ALA A 86 -6.23 -24.53 -29.02
N ASP A 87 -7.11 -24.60 -30.00
CA ASP A 87 -7.85 -25.71 -30.62
C ASP A 87 -7.94 -27.10 -29.96
N GLY A 88 -9.17 -27.62 -30.02
CA GLY A 88 -9.52 -29.04 -30.05
C GLY A 88 -10.82 -29.21 -30.81
#